data_AF-A0A963RQ36-F1
#
_entry.id   AF-A0A963RQ36-F1
#
_cell.length_a   1.000
_cell.length_b   1.000
_cell.length_c   1.000
_cell.angle_alpha   90.00
_cell.angle_beta   90.00
_cell.angle_gamma   90.00
#
_symmetry.space_group_name_H-M   'P 1'
#
loop_
_entity.id
_entity.type
_entity.pdbx_description
1 polymer ?
#
loop_
_entity_poly.entity_id
_entity_poly.type
_entity_poly.pdbx_seq_one_letter_code
_entity_poly.pdbx_strand_id
1 'polypeptide(L)'
;MLDQLERLPADSILGLAAACRADPNPGKVDLTVGIYMDEQGLCPVFEAIGRAQRQLVEQETTKAYMPPAGDADFIQGMQRLVLGQDCAAPGEGRVGSVQAPGGCGALRIGAEVIYRAAPAARVWVSDPTWPVHFPLLGSVGLGFETYRYYDPASHGVNFEGMVADLQSAVPGDVVLVHGCCHNPCGADLSLEQWGVIADMAQRQGFTPFVDIAYQGL
;
A
#
# COMPACT_ATOMS: atom_id res chain seq x y z
N MET A 1 -11.64 -13.05 30.54
CA MET A 1 -10.79 -13.03 29.33
C MET A 1 -11.35 -12.08 28.27
N LEU A 2 -12.52 -12.32 27.67
CA LEU A 2 -13.07 -11.43 26.63
C LEU A 2 -13.60 -10.08 27.17
N ASP A 3 -13.93 -10.01 28.45
CA ASP A 3 -14.34 -8.82 29.21
C ASP A 3 -13.21 -7.79 29.40
N GLN A 4 -11.96 -8.17 29.11
CA GLN A 4 -10.78 -7.29 29.19
C GLN A 4 -10.45 -6.62 27.84
N LEU A 5 -11.18 -6.95 26.77
CA LEU A 5 -10.96 -6.37 25.45
C LEU A 5 -11.53 -4.95 25.39
N GLU A 6 -10.68 -3.99 25.08
CA GLU A 6 -11.12 -2.63 24.79
C GLU A 6 -11.94 -2.59 23.51
N ARG A 7 -13.04 -1.84 23.53
CA ARG A 7 -13.84 -1.62 22.34
C ARG A 7 -13.09 -0.66 21.42
N LEU A 8 -12.71 -1.14 20.25
CA LEU A 8 -12.09 -0.29 19.23
C LEU A 8 -13.04 0.85 18.84
N PRO A 9 -12.50 2.06 18.60
CA PRO A 9 -13.29 3.16 18.07
C PRO A 9 -13.88 2.77 16.71
N ALA A 10 -15.04 3.36 16.38
CA ALA A 10 -15.63 3.17 15.06
C ALA A 10 -14.68 3.73 13.99
N ASP A 11 -14.53 3.00 12.89
CA ASP A 11 -13.77 3.48 11.73
C ASP A 11 -14.44 4.76 11.20
N SER A 12 -13.67 5.85 11.17
CA SER A 12 -14.17 7.17 10.79
C SER A 12 -14.72 7.23 9.36
N ILE A 13 -14.17 6.42 8.44
CA ILE A 13 -14.61 6.36 7.05
C ILE A 13 -15.90 5.54 6.96
N LEU A 14 -15.93 4.34 7.55
CA LEU A 14 -17.11 3.47 7.49
C LEU A 14 -18.30 4.07 8.24
N GLY A 15 -18.07 4.77 9.34
CA GLY A 15 -19.09 5.50 10.08
C GLY A 15 -19.73 6.61 9.24
N LEU A 16 -18.91 7.40 8.55
CA LEU A 16 -19.40 8.48 7.68
C LEU A 16 -20.14 7.92 6.45
N ALA A 17 -19.64 6.84 5.85
CA ALA A 17 -20.30 6.13 4.75
C ALA A 17 -21.69 5.60 5.17
N ALA A 18 -21.81 5.06 6.39
CA ALA A 18 -23.08 4.62 6.93
C ALA A 18 -24.06 5.79 7.15
N ALA A 19 -23.58 6.92 7.68
CA ALA A 19 -24.38 8.13 7.85
C ALA A 19 -24.88 8.68 6.50
N CYS A 20 -23.99 8.78 5.50
CA CYS A 20 -24.36 9.19 4.14
C CYS A 20 -25.42 8.25 3.54
N ARG A 21 -25.25 6.94 3.72
CA ARG A 21 -26.22 5.94 3.23
C ARG A 21 -27.60 6.08 3.88
N ALA A 22 -27.65 6.40 5.17
CA ALA A 22 -28.89 6.59 5.91
C ALA A 22 -29.61 7.92 5.59
N ASP A 23 -28.94 8.90 4.98
CA ASP A 23 -29.54 10.17 4.58
C ASP A 23 -30.61 9.96 3.47
N PRO A 24 -31.87 10.37 3.67
CA PRO A 24 -32.93 10.19 2.67
C PRO A 24 -32.85 11.20 1.50
N ASN A 25 -31.95 12.17 1.53
CA ASN A 25 -31.82 13.18 0.48
C ASN A 25 -31.49 12.54 -0.89
N PRO A 26 -32.34 12.69 -1.91
CA PRO A 26 -32.10 12.12 -3.24
C PRO A 26 -30.94 12.78 -4.00
N GLY A 27 -30.46 13.96 -3.55
CA GLY A 27 -29.32 14.66 -4.12
C GLY A 27 -28.02 14.51 -3.33
N LYS A 28 -27.94 13.53 -2.42
CA LYS A 28 -26.71 13.28 -1.64
C LYS A 28 -25.59 12.76 -2.54
N VAL A 29 -24.36 13.12 -2.18
CA VAL A 29 -23.13 12.66 -2.86
C VAL A 29 -22.25 12.01 -1.80
N ASP A 30 -21.89 10.75 -2.01
CA ASP A 30 -21.00 9.99 -1.12
C ASP A 30 -19.55 10.09 -1.62
N LEU A 31 -18.71 10.81 -0.87
CA LEU A 31 -17.27 10.96 -1.13
C LEU A 31 -16.41 10.27 -0.05
N THR A 32 -16.99 9.33 0.69
CA THR A 32 -16.34 8.76 1.87
C THR A 32 -15.47 7.56 1.54
N VAL A 33 -15.95 6.66 0.67
CA VAL A 33 -15.25 5.42 0.33
C VAL A 33 -14.39 5.66 -0.91
N GLY A 34 -13.06 5.48 -0.77
CA GLY A 34 -12.09 5.61 -1.85
C GLY A 34 -12.09 4.41 -2.81
N ILE A 35 -13.21 4.19 -3.49
CA ILE A 35 -13.35 3.21 -4.58
C ILE A 35 -13.73 3.95 -5.87
N TYR A 36 -13.25 3.44 -7.01
CA TYR A 36 -13.64 3.98 -8.30
C TYR A 36 -15.12 3.70 -8.55
N MET A 37 -15.86 4.74 -8.93
CA MET A 37 -17.28 4.67 -9.28
C MET A 37 -17.47 5.23 -10.70
N ASP A 38 -18.35 4.61 -11.48
CA ASP A 38 -18.77 5.13 -12.79
C ASP A 38 -19.75 6.31 -12.65
N GLU A 39 -20.18 6.88 -13.79
CA GLU A 39 -21.10 8.01 -13.81
C GLU A 39 -22.52 7.67 -13.33
N GLN A 40 -22.81 6.40 -13.07
CA GLN A 40 -24.06 5.93 -12.46
C GLN A 40 -23.91 5.70 -10.95
N GLY A 41 -22.73 5.93 -10.39
CA GLY A 41 -22.44 5.69 -8.98
C GLY A 41 -22.36 4.20 -8.65
N LEU A 42 -21.91 3.37 -9.59
CA LEU A 42 -21.62 1.95 -9.37
C LEU A 42 -20.10 1.69 -9.43
N CYS A 43 -19.62 0.72 -8.65
CA CYS A 43 -18.27 0.20 -8.81
C CYS A 43 -18.28 -0.78 -10.00
N PRO A 44 -17.66 -0.45 -11.14
CA PRO A 44 -17.84 -1.22 -12.37
C PRO A 44 -17.04 -2.51 -12.35
N VAL A 45 -17.57 -3.53 -13.01
CA VAL A 45 -16.78 -4.69 -13.42
C VAL A 45 -16.19 -4.41 -14.80
N PHE A 46 -14.88 -4.16 -14.86
CA PHE A 46 -14.19 -3.88 -16.12
C PHE A 46 -14.38 -5.02 -17.13
N GLU A 47 -14.47 -4.68 -18.43
CA GLU A 47 -14.71 -5.65 -19.50
C GLU A 47 -13.68 -6.80 -19.49
N ALA A 48 -12.40 -6.46 -19.29
CA ALA A 48 -11.31 -7.43 -19.18
C ALA A 48 -11.53 -8.43 -18.04
N ILE A 49 -12.01 -7.95 -16.88
CA ILE A 49 -12.33 -8.80 -15.73
C ILE A 49 -13.53 -9.70 -16.04
N GLY A 50 -14.60 -9.17 -16.63
CA GLY A 50 -15.76 -9.96 -17.01
C GLY A 50 -15.42 -11.06 -18.03
N ARG A 51 -14.51 -10.79 -18.97
CA ARG A 51 -14.00 -11.79 -19.92
C ARG A 51 -13.17 -12.87 -19.22
N ALA A 52 -12.23 -12.47 -18.35
CA ALA A 52 -11.40 -13.41 -17.60
C ALA A 52 -12.22 -14.33 -16.67
N GLN A 53 -13.27 -13.80 -16.02
CA GLN A 53 -14.17 -14.59 -15.19
C GLN A 53 -14.89 -15.70 -15.98
N ARG A 54 -15.41 -15.38 -17.18
CA ARG A 54 -16.05 -16.38 -18.05
C ARG A 54 -15.07 -17.45 -18.48
N GLN A 55 -13.88 -17.05 -18.93
CA GLN A 55 -12.82 -17.97 -19.33
C GLN A 55 -12.42 -18.90 -18.17
N LEU A 56 -12.28 -18.37 -16.96
CA LEU A 56 -11.93 -19.16 -15.78
C LEU A 56 -12.98 -20.24 -15.50
N VAL A 57 -14.27 -19.89 -15.50
CA VAL A 57 -15.37 -20.84 -15.27
C VAL A 57 -15.41 -21.93 -16.34
N GLU A 58 -15.11 -21.58 -17.60
CA GLU A 58 -15.09 -22.54 -18.71
C GLU A 58 -13.88 -23.48 -18.69
N GLN A 59 -12.75 -23.03 -18.16
CA GLN A 59 -11.45 -23.72 -18.29
C GLN A 59 -10.94 -24.37 -16.99
N GLU A 60 -11.47 -24.00 -15.83
CA GLU A 60 -11.00 -24.54 -14.57
C GLU A 60 -11.23 -26.06 -14.45
N THR A 61 -10.21 -26.77 -13.99
CA THR A 61 -10.24 -28.24 -13.84
C THR A 61 -10.07 -28.70 -12.41
N THR A 62 -9.65 -27.80 -11.51
CA THR A 62 -9.35 -28.13 -10.12
C THR A 62 -9.50 -26.92 -9.20
N LYS A 63 -9.72 -27.20 -7.91
CA LYS A 63 -9.70 -26.25 -6.79
C LYS A 63 -8.71 -26.70 -5.70
N ALA A 64 -7.70 -27.49 -6.09
CA ALA A 64 -6.68 -27.97 -5.18
C ALA A 64 -5.86 -26.82 -4.57
N TYR A 65 -5.18 -27.10 -3.46
CA TYR A 65 -4.33 -26.12 -2.80
C TYR A 65 -3.24 -25.58 -3.73
N MET A 66 -3.05 -24.26 -3.68
CA MET A 66 -1.92 -23.60 -4.31
C MET A 66 -0.64 -23.80 -3.48
N PRO A 67 0.55 -23.71 -4.10
CA PRO A 67 1.81 -23.61 -3.37
C PRO A 67 1.82 -22.42 -2.40
N PRO A 68 2.62 -22.45 -1.32
CA PRO A 68 2.68 -21.35 -0.34
C PRO A 68 3.03 -19.98 -0.93
N ALA A 69 3.81 -19.96 -2.03
CA ALA A 69 4.14 -18.72 -2.72
C ALA A 69 2.96 -18.15 -3.52
N GLY A 70 1.96 -18.95 -3.86
CA GLY A 70 0.85 -18.59 -4.75
C GLY A 70 0.97 -19.20 -6.15
N ASP A 71 0.14 -18.70 -7.05
CA ASP A 71 0.13 -19.11 -8.46
C ASP A 71 1.33 -18.53 -9.23
N ALA A 72 2.05 -19.39 -9.95
CA ALA A 72 3.30 -19.01 -10.61
C ALA A 72 3.08 -18.02 -11.78
N ASP A 73 2.01 -18.18 -12.55
CA ASP A 73 1.70 -17.31 -13.68
C ASP A 73 1.24 -15.93 -13.20
N PHE A 74 0.45 -15.89 -12.13
CA PHE A 74 0.09 -14.66 -11.42
C PHE A 74 1.34 -13.94 -10.91
N ILE A 75 2.25 -14.63 -10.24
CA ILE A 75 3.49 -14.06 -9.71
C ILE A 75 4.33 -13.45 -10.83
N GLN A 76 4.56 -14.19 -11.92
CA GLN A 76 5.33 -13.68 -13.06
C GLN A 76 4.63 -12.49 -13.74
N GLY A 77 3.29 -12.54 -13.85
CA GLY A 77 2.49 -11.43 -14.34
C GLY A 77 2.65 -10.16 -13.50
N MET A 78 2.58 -10.29 -12.17
CA MET A 78 2.76 -9.17 -11.24
C MET A 78 4.18 -8.61 -11.28
N GLN A 79 5.21 -9.46 -11.38
CA GLN A 79 6.60 -8.98 -11.55
C GLN A 79 6.74 -8.13 -12.82
N ARG A 80 6.21 -8.58 -13.96
CA ARG A 80 6.24 -7.81 -15.21
C ARG A 80 5.45 -6.50 -15.12
N LEU A 81 4.29 -6.52 -14.46
CA LEU A 81 3.46 -5.33 -14.28
C LEU A 81 4.14 -4.27 -13.42
N VAL A 82 4.76 -4.67 -12.30
CA VAL A 82 5.34 -3.74 -11.32
C VAL A 82 6.75 -3.28 -11.72
N LEU A 83 7.60 -4.20 -12.19
CA LEU A 83 9.01 -3.90 -12.49
C LEU A 83 9.27 -3.56 -13.96
N GLY A 84 8.31 -3.85 -14.84
CA GLY A 84 8.47 -3.75 -16.29
C GLY A 84 9.07 -5.03 -16.91
N GLN A 85 8.75 -5.27 -18.17
CA GLN A 85 9.16 -6.47 -18.91
C GLN A 85 10.68 -6.56 -19.12
N ASP A 86 11.35 -5.42 -19.22
CA ASP A 86 12.79 -5.32 -19.51
C ASP A 86 13.65 -5.28 -18.24
N CYS A 87 13.05 -5.45 -17.06
CA CYS A 87 13.80 -5.47 -15.81
C CYS A 87 14.66 -6.75 -15.73
N ALA A 88 15.99 -6.58 -15.60
CA ALA A 88 16.91 -7.71 -15.46
C ALA A 88 16.82 -8.40 -14.09
N ALA A 89 16.32 -7.71 -13.05
CA ALA A 89 16.39 -8.18 -11.67
C ALA A 89 15.70 -9.54 -11.42
N PRO A 90 14.50 -9.83 -11.97
CA PRO A 90 13.92 -11.16 -11.90
C PRO A 90 14.79 -12.24 -12.56
N GLY A 91 15.32 -11.98 -13.77
CA GLY A 91 16.15 -12.93 -14.51
C GLY A 91 17.50 -13.23 -13.84
N GLU A 92 18.00 -12.27 -13.06
CA GLU A 92 19.23 -12.40 -12.27
C GLU A 92 19.00 -12.94 -10.85
N GLY A 93 17.78 -13.39 -10.53
CA GLY A 93 17.44 -14.00 -9.24
C GLY A 93 17.41 -13.02 -8.05
N ARG A 94 17.27 -11.71 -8.32
CA ARG A 94 17.21 -10.65 -7.29
C ARG A 94 15.80 -10.29 -6.83
N VAL A 95 14.77 -10.99 -7.32
CA VAL A 95 13.37 -10.73 -6.99
C VAL A 95 12.73 -11.97 -6.40
N GLY A 96 12.29 -11.87 -5.15
CA GLY A 96 11.35 -12.82 -4.53
C GLY A 96 9.93 -12.28 -4.61
N SER A 97 8.93 -13.15 -4.75
CA SER A 97 7.52 -12.74 -4.83
C SER A 97 6.61 -13.80 -4.22
N VAL A 98 5.62 -13.34 -3.47
CA VAL A 98 4.58 -14.17 -2.86
C VAL A 98 3.25 -13.47 -3.10
N GLN A 99 2.26 -14.23 -3.55
CA GLN A 99 0.88 -13.77 -3.67
C GLN A 99 0.28 -13.55 -2.29
N ALA A 100 -0.40 -12.42 -2.10
CA ALA A 100 -1.03 -12.04 -0.84
C ALA A 100 -2.50 -11.63 -1.06
N PRO A 101 -3.35 -11.72 -0.03
CA PRO A 101 -4.73 -11.23 -0.09
C PRO A 101 -4.75 -9.69 -0.07
N GLY A 102 -4.60 -9.11 -1.27
CA GLY A 102 -4.56 -7.66 -1.46
C GLY A 102 -3.36 -6.96 -0.82
N GLY A 103 -3.35 -5.62 -0.88
CA GLY A 103 -2.27 -4.79 -0.33
C GLY A 103 -2.09 -4.98 1.18
N CYS A 104 -3.17 -5.07 1.96
CA CYS A 104 -3.09 -5.32 3.40
C CYS A 104 -2.35 -6.61 3.74
N GLY A 105 -2.62 -7.69 2.99
CA GLY A 105 -1.94 -8.98 3.17
C GLY A 105 -0.46 -8.86 2.84
N ALA A 106 -0.11 -8.17 1.76
CA ALA A 106 1.27 -7.94 1.35
C ALA A 106 2.04 -7.13 2.40
N LEU A 107 1.45 -6.04 2.91
CA LEU A 107 2.02 -5.22 3.98
C LEU A 107 2.21 -6.03 5.27
N ARG A 108 1.23 -6.86 5.66
CA ARG A 108 1.35 -7.72 6.85
C ARG A 108 2.48 -8.75 6.72
N ILE A 109 2.60 -9.42 5.57
CA ILE A 109 3.69 -10.36 5.32
C ILE A 109 5.04 -9.62 5.33
N GLY A 110 5.13 -8.45 4.68
CA GLY A 110 6.31 -7.61 4.70
C GLY A 110 6.71 -7.18 6.11
N ALA A 111 5.75 -6.79 6.95
CA ALA A 111 5.99 -6.45 8.36
C ALA A 111 6.57 -7.63 9.14
N GLU A 112 6.06 -8.85 8.93
CA GLU A 112 6.61 -10.05 9.57
C GLU A 112 8.03 -10.36 9.10
N VAL A 113 8.33 -10.15 7.82
CA VAL A 113 9.68 -10.33 7.28
C VAL A 113 10.64 -9.31 7.88
N ILE A 114 10.25 -8.03 7.91
CA ILE A 114 11.04 -6.95 8.52
C ILE A 114 11.30 -7.24 9.99
N TYR A 115 10.26 -7.55 10.77
CA TYR A 115 10.41 -7.82 12.20
C TYR A 115 11.29 -9.05 12.48
N ARG A 116 11.19 -10.11 11.65
CA ARG A 116 12.08 -11.28 11.81
C ARG A 116 13.53 -10.99 11.43
N ALA A 117 13.76 -10.13 10.45
CA ALA A 117 15.11 -9.78 10.00
C ALA A 117 15.79 -8.75 10.90
N ALA A 118 15.04 -7.77 11.38
CA ALA A 118 15.50 -6.66 12.21
C ALA A 118 14.40 -6.27 13.23
N PRO A 119 14.29 -6.96 14.37
CA PRO A 119 13.25 -6.69 15.38
C PRO A 119 13.28 -5.27 15.97
N ALA A 120 14.44 -4.60 15.90
CA ALA A 120 14.64 -3.24 16.37
C ALA A 120 14.43 -2.18 15.27
N ALA A 121 14.07 -2.58 14.04
CA ALA A 121 13.81 -1.66 12.94
C ALA A 121 12.66 -0.70 13.29
N ARG A 122 12.84 0.58 12.98
CA ARG A 122 11.75 1.55 12.97
C ARG A 122 11.20 1.68 11.56
N VAL A 123 9.89 1.78 11.45
CA VAL A 123 9.21 2.11 10.19
C VAL A 123 8.95 3.61 10.17
N TRP A 124 9.62 4.30 9.26
CA TRP A 124 9.39 5.71 8.94
C TRP A 124 8.18 5.83 8.04
N VAL A 125 7.18 6.62 8.43
CA VAL A 125 5.91 6.78 7.73
C VAL A 125 5.62 8.26 7.46
N SER A 126 5.05 8.57 6.31
CA SER A 126 4.68 9.96 5.96
C SER A 126 3.64 10.55 6.91
N ASP A 127 3.74 11.86 7.14
CA ASP A 127 2.71 12.67 7.81
C ASP A 127 1.98 13.56 6.78
N PRO A 128 0.70 13.28 6.47
CA PRO A 128 -0.11 12.12 6.87
C PRO A 128 0.17 10.88 6.01
N THR A 129 -0.50 9.77 6.31
CA THR A 129 -0.47 8.52 5.54
C THR A 129 -1.82 7.80 5.58
N TRP A 130 -1.95 6.66 4.90
CA TRP A 130 -3.13 5.81 5.02
C TRP A 130 -3.26 5.31 6.47
N PRO A 131 -4.37 5.59 7.18
CA PRO A 131 -4.47 5.36 8.63
C PRO A 131 -4.24 3.92 9.07
N VAL A 132 -4.46 2.94 8.19
CA VAL A 132 -4.31 1.52 8.49
C VAL A 132 -2.84 1.10 8.57
N HIS A 133 -1.88 1.88 8.04
CA HIS A 133 -0.45 1.55 8.11
C HIS A 133 0.03 1.29 9.55
N PHE A 134 -0.33 2.16 10.50
CA PHE A 134 0.09 2.03 11.90
C PHE A 134 -0.41 0.74 12.57
N PRO A 135 -1.72 0.47 12.67
CA PRO A 135 -2.19 -0.77 13.30
C PRO A 135 -1.76 -2.02 12.52
N LEU A 136 -1.70 -1.97 11.18
CA LEU A 136 -1.31 -3.12 10.37
C LEU A 136 0.15 -3.50 10.56
N LEU A 137 1.08 -2.56 10.40
CA LEU A 137 2.51 -2.82 10.55
C LEU A 137 2.92 -2.95 12.03
N GLY A 138 2.26 -2.23 12.94
CA GLY A 138 2.55 -2.26 14.37
C GLY A 138 2.09 -3.55 15.05
N SER A 139 1.14 -4.27 14.46
CA SER A 139 0.62 -5.53 15.00
C SER A 139 1.64 -6.69 15.07
N VAL A 140 2.85 -6.53 14.53
CA VAL A 140 3.99 -7.46 14.74
C VAL A 140 4.99 -6.98 15.80
N GLY A 141 4.80 -5.78 16.37
CA GLY A 141 5.72 -5.18 17.35
C GLY A 141 6.73 -4.18 16.76
N LEU A 142 6.59 -3.78 15.50
CA LEU A 142 7.45 -2.75 14.89
C LEU A 142 7.20 -1.37 15.51
N GLY A 143 8.29 -0.63 15.76
CA GLY A 143 8.25 0.77 16.16
C GLY A 143 8.09 1.71 14.96
N PHE A 144 7.69 2.95 15.21
CA PHE A 144 7.44 3.94 14.17
C PHE A 144 8.16 5.26 14.42
N GLU A 145 8.52 5.91 13.34
CA GLU A 145 8.86 7.33 13.26
C GLU A 145 8.01 7.96 12.17
N THR A 146 7.83 9.28 12.21
CA THR A 146 7.13 10.02 11.16
C THR A 146 8.08 10.99 10.46
N TYR A 147 7.87 11.19 9.17
CA TYR A 147 8.55 12.24 8.40
C TYR A 147 7.54 13.17 7.76
N ARG A 148 7.87 14.46 7.73
CA ARG A 148 7.03 15.49 7.09
C ARG A 148 6.82 15.14 5.62
N TYR A 149 5.57 15.22 5.15
CA TYR A 149 5.25 14.92 3.76
C TYR A 149 4.32 15.95 3.13
N TYR A 150 3.11 16.15 3.62
CA TYR A 150 2.17 17.10 3.00
C TYR A 150 2.43 18.54 3.46
N ASP A 151 2.45 19.49 2.53
CA ASP A 151 2.48 20.92 2.83
C ASP A 151 1.10 21.56 2.58
N PRO A 152 0.38 22.00 3.63
CA PRO A 152 -0.91 22.66 3.47
C PRO A 152 -0.87 23.97 2.69
N ALA A 153 0.28 24.64 2.60
CA ALA A 153 0.41 25.91 1.89
C ALA A 153 0.50 25.73 0.37
N SER A 154 1.29 24.75 -0.09
CA SER A 154 1.44 24.43 -1.52
C SER A 154 0.47 23.35 -2.02
N HIS A 155 -0.18 22.62 -1.11
CA HIS A 155 -0.92 21.38 -1.40
C HIS A 155 -0.07 20.29 -2.07
N GLY A 156 1.25 20.39 -1.95
CA GLY A 156 2.22 19.46 -2.52
C GLY A 156 3.06 18.75 -1.44
N VAL A 157 4.18 18.18 -1.88
CA VAL A 157 5.13 17.51 -0.98
C VAL A 157 6.07 18.54 -0.35
N ASN A 158 6.11 18.60 0.98
CA ASN A 158 7.16 19.23 1.79
C ASN A 158 8.47 18.43 1.69
N PHE A 159 9.11 18.48 0.52
CA PHE A 159 10.26 17.63 0.23
C PHE A 159 11.49 17.99 1.07
N GLU A 160 11.71 19.28 1.34
CA GLU A 160 12.80 19.73 2.22
C GLU A 160 12.63 19.17 3.65
N GLY A 161 11.39 19.21 4.18
CA GLY A 161 11.06 18.62 5.47
C GLY A 161 11.25 17.10 5.49
N MET A 162 10.76 16.42 4.45
CA MET A 162 10.94 14.97 4.27
C MET A 162 12.41 14.58 4.31
N VAL A 163 13.26 15.24 3.52
CA VAL A 163 14.70 14.96 3.46
C VAL A 163 15.37 15.24 4.79
N ALA A 164 15.05 16.36 5.45
CA ALA A 164 15.61 16.71 6.74
C ALA A 164 15.30 15.66 7.82
N ASP A 165 14.07 15.13 7.85
CA ASP A 165 13.67 14.10 8.81
C ASP A 165 14.36 12.76 8.51
N LEU A 166 14.37 12.35 7.23
CA LEU A 166 14.96 11.09 6.76
C LEU A 166 16.49 11.04 6.81
N GLN A 167 17.18 12.14 7.15
CA GLN A 167 18.61 12.11 7.52
C GLN A 167 18.87 11.35 8.83
N SER A 168 17.84 11.15 9.65
CA SER A 168 17.93 10.42 10.92
C SER A 168 17.59 8.92 10.78
N ALA A 169 17.25 8.47 9.57
CA ALA A 169 17.04 7.06 9.27
C ALA A 169 18.40 6.34 9.22
N VAL A 170 18.53 5.25 9.96
CA VAL A 170 19.79 4.52 10.14
C VAL A 170 19.77 3.16 9.46
N PRO A 171 20.92 2.47 9.28
CA PRO A 171 20.93 1.11 8.77
C PRO A 171 19.98 0.19 9.55
N GLY A 172 19.13 -0.54 8.82
CA GLY A 172 18.11 -1.42 9.40
C GLY A 172 16.73 -0.77 9.61
N ASP A 173 16.63 0.56 9.57
CA ASP A 173 15.32 1.22 9.49
C ASP A 173 14.67 0.95 8.12
N VAL A 174 13.34 1.07 8.11
CA VAL A 174 12.52 0.94 6.90
C VAL A 174 11.81 2.25 6.63
N VAL A 175 11.82 2.72 5.39
CA VAL A 175 11.07 3.92 4.98
C VAL A 175 9.90 3.50 4.11
N LEU A 176 8.68 3.60 4.66
CA LEU A 176 7.44 3.32 3.93
C LEU A 176 7.10 4.52 3.04
N VAL A 177 7.01 4.28 1.73
CA VAL A 177 6.69 5.32 0.74
C VAL A 177 5.54 4.84 -0.14
N HIS A 178 4.59 5.73 -0.45
CA HIS A 178 3.54 5.46 -1.42
C HIS A 178 4.15 5.58 -2.82
N GLY A 179 3.98 4.56 -3.67
CA GLY A 179 4.59 4.53 -5.00
C GLY A 179 4.04 5.63 -5.94
N CYS A 180 2.75 5.94 -5.80
CA CYS A 180 2.03 7.03 -6.46
C CYS A 180 0.64 7.19 -5.82
N CYS A 181 -0.08 8.24 -6.19
CA CYS A 181 -1.42 8.58 -5.72
C CYS A 181 -1.50 8.52 -4.19
N HIS A 182 -0.63 9.26 -3.50
CA HIS A 182 -0.51 9.21 -2.05
C HIS A 182 -1.88 9.27 -1.35
N ASN A 183 -2.16 8.31 -0.47
CA ASN A 183 -3.37 8.31 0.35
C ASN A 183 -3.04 8.85 1.75
N PRO A 184 -3.68 9.95 2.21
CA PRO A 184 -4.88 10.57 1.64
C PRO A 184 -4.64 11.83 0.78
N CYS A 185 -3.40 12.31 0.63
CA CYS A 185 -3.19 13.70 0.19
C CYS A 185 -3.15 13.93 -1.32
N GLY A 186 -2.91 12.89 -2.12
CA GLY A 186 -2.77 12.96 -3.58
C GLY A 186 -1.51 13.70 -4.07
N ALA A 187 -0.63 14.16 -3.17
CA ALA A 187 0.63 14.78 -3.53
C ALA A 187 1.71 13.71 -3.72
N ASP A 188 2.31 13.66 -4.91
CA ASP A 188 3.30 12.66 -5.27
C ASP A 188 4.71 13.25 -5.43
N LEU A 189 5.72 12.41 -5.18
CA LEU A 189 7.10 12.74 -5.47
C LEU A 189 7.32 12.80 -6.98
N SER A 190 8.04 13.82 -7.43
CA SER A 190 8.61 13.85 -8.79
C SER A 190 9.69 12.78 -8.97
N LEU A 191 10.02 12.45 -10.22
CA LEU A 191 11.10 11.50 -10.53
C LEU A 191 12.47 11.95 -9.97
N GLU A 192 12.73 13.26 -9.96
CA GLU A 192 13.96 13.81 -9.38
C GLU A 192 14.01 13.59 -7.87
N GLN A 193 12.90 13.84 -7.18
CA GLN A 193 12.78 13.60 -5.75
C GLN A 193 12.91 12.11 -5.41
N TRP A 194 12.33 11.21 -6.21
CA TRP A 194 12.54 9.76 -6.09
C TRP A 194 14.02 9.38 -6.18
N GLY A 195 14.76 9.99 -7.10
CA GLY A 195 16.21 9.80 -7.23
C GLY A 195 16.96 10.16 -5.95
N VAL A 196 16.63 11.30 -5.33
CA VAL A 196 17.23 11.72 -4.07
C VAL A 196 16.94 10.73 -2.94
N ILE A 197 15.71 10.21 -2.84
CA ILE A 197 15.35 9.21 -1.82
C ILE A 197 16.09 7.89 -2.05
N ALA A 198 16.25 7.45 -3.31
CA ALA A 198 17.03 6.27 -3.64
C ALA A 198 18.52 6.43 -3.26
N ASP A 199 19.12 7.59 -3.56
CA ASP A 199 20.49 7.91 -3.17
C ASP A 199 20.65 7.95 -1.64
N MET A 200 19.64 8.48 -0.92
CA MET A 200 19.62 8.46 0.54
C MET A 200 19.56 7.03 1.08
N ALA A 201 18.71 6.16 0.52
CA ALA A 201 18.62 4.76 0.91
C ALA A 201 19.96 4.04 0.74
N GLN A 202 20.60 4.22 -0.42
CA GLN A 202 21.90 3.62 -0.71
C GLN A 202 23.01 4.12 0.24
N ARG A 203 23.07 5.44 0.50
CA ARG A 203 24.11 6.03 1.36
C ARG A 203 23.91 5.74 2.84
N GLN A 204 22.67 5.73 3.32
CA GLN A 204 22.36 5.60 4.75
C GLN A 204 22.06 4.15 5.17
N GLY A 205 21.70 3.27 4.23
CA GLY A 205 21.45 1.86 4.50
C GLY A 205 20.07 1.53 5.06
N PHE A 206 19.11 2.47 5.02
CA PHE A 206 17.70 2.14 5.28
C PHE A 206 17.09 1.41 4.08
N THR A 207 16.05 0.61 4.31
CA THR A 207 15.36 -0.15 3.25
C THR A 207 14.08 0.56 2.82
N PRO A 208 13.89 0.90 1.53
CA PRO A 208 12.61 1.38 1.04
C PRO A 208 11.55 0.27 1.09
N PHE A 209 10.37 0.57 1.62
CA PHE A 209 9.20 -0.28 1.53
C PHE A 209 8.11 0.49 0.76
N VAL A 210 7.84 0.07 -0.47
CA VAL A 210 6.97 0.82 -1.38
C VAL A 210 5.57 0.21 -1.38
N ASP A 211 4.56 1.00 -1.00
CA ASP A 211 3.15 0.63 -1.14
C ASP A 211 2.60 1.20 -2.46
N ILE A 212 2.24 0.31 -3.40
CA ILE A 212 1.79 0.66 -4.76
C ILE A 212 0.35 0.18 -5.01
N ALA A 213 -0.61 0.81 -4.32
CA ALA A 213 -2.02 0.44 -4.41
C ALA A 213 -2.75 0.96 -5.67
N TYR A 214 -2.19 1.97 -6.35
CA TYR A 214 -2.90 2.81 -7.33
C TYR A 214 -2.22 2.90 -8.70
N GLN A 215 -1.40 1.90 -9.06
CA GLN A 215 -0.71 1.90 -10.35
C GLN A 215 -1.70 2.04 -11.53
N GLY A 216 -1.55 3.12 -12.30
CA GLY A 216 -2.36 3.40 -13.50
C GLY A 216 -3.46 4.44 -13.33
N LEU A 217 -3.62 5.02 -12.14
CA LEU A 217 -4.42 6.23 -11.91
C LEU A 217 -3.66 7.52 -12.27
#